data_AF-A0A447R6T9-F1
#
_entry.id   AF-A0A447R6T9-F1
#
_cell.length_a   1.000
_cell.length_b   1.000
_cell.length_c   1.000
_cell.angle_alpha   90.00
_cell.angle_beta   90.00
_cell.angle_gamma   90.00
#
_symmetry.space_group_name_H-M   'P 1'
#
loop_
_entity.id
_entity.type
_entity.pdbx_description
1 polymer ?
#
loop_
_entity_poly.entity_id
_entity_poly.type
_entity_poly.pdbx_seq_one_letter_code
_entity_poly.pdbx_strand_id
1 'polypeptide(L)'
;MAFPALSAIEEGFEVFVVTDASGTFNEITRHSAWDRMSQAGAQLMTWFGIACELHRDWRNDITGLATLFSNHIPDYRNLMTSYDTLTKQK
;
A
#
# COMPACT_ATOMS: atom_id res chain seq x y z
N MET A 1 12.58 -7.72 -6.82
CA MET A 1 11.67 -7.96 -5.68
C MET A 1 11.72 -9.41 -5.20
N ALA A 2 11.42 -10.41 -6.05
CA ALA A 2 11.28 -11.80 -5.58
C ALA A 2 12.52 -12.42 -4.91
N PHE A 3 13.73 -12.22 -5.43
CA PHE A 3 14.93 -12.86 -4.87
C PHE A 3 15.24 -12.43 -3.42
N PRO A 4 15.37 -11.13 -3.10
CA PRO A 4 15.61 -10.73 -1.72
C PRO A 4 14.43 -11.07 -0.79
N ALA A 5 13.18 -11.08 -1.29
CA ALA A 5 12.03 -11.50 -0.49
C ALA A 5 12.15 -12.97 -0.04
N LEU A 6 12.54 -13.87 -0.94
CA LEU A 6 12.71 -15.28 -0.62
C LEU A 6 13.88 -15.51 0.36
N SER A 7 15.01 -14.82 0.19
CA SER A 7 16.14 -14.91 1.11
C SER A 7 15.78 -14.39 2.51
N ALA A 8 15.05 -13.27 2.60
CA ALA A 8 14.61 -12.74 3.90
C ALA A 8 13.65 -13.71 4.61
N ILE A 9 12.75 -14.36 3.87
CA ILE A 9 11.89 -15.42 4.42
C ILE A 9 12.72 -16.60 4.95
N GLU A 10 13.74 -17.03 4.21
CA GLU A 10 14.66 -18.10 4.66
C GLU A 10 15.41 -17.72 5.94
N GLU A 11 15.77 -16.45 6.09
CA GLU A 11 16.37 -15.88 7.31
C GLU A 11 15.35 -15.67 8.46
N GLY A 12 14.06 -15.99 8.25
CA GLY A 12 13.02 -15.94 9.28
C GLY A 12 12.32 -14.58 9.43
N PHE A 13 12.50 -13.66 8.48
CA PHE A 13 11.77 -12.39 8.47
C PHE A 13 10.34 -12.57 7.97
N GLU A 14 9.43 -11.78 8.51
CA GLU A 14 8.10 -11.59 7.93
C GLU A 14 8.19 -10.60 6.75
N VAL A 15 7.74 -11.04 5.57
CA VAL A 15 7.88 -10.26 4.34
C VAL A 15 6.53 -9.85 3.77
N PHE A 16 6.37 -8.54 3.62
CA PHE A 16 5.21 -7.91 2.99
C PHE A 16 5.62 -7.32 1.64
N VAL A 17 5.01 -7.80 0.56
CA VAL A 17 5.32 -7.37 -0.82
C VAL A 17 4.31 -6.33 -1.27
N VAL A 18 4.78 -5.12 -1.60
CA VAL A 18 3.93 -4.03 -2.14
C VAL A 18 3.79 -4.19 -3.65
N THR A 19 2.74 -4.90 -4.06
CA THR A 19 2.56 -5.40 -5.43
C THR A 19 2.28 -4.32 -6.46
N ASP A 20 1.56 -3.26 -6.08
CA ASP A 20 1.24 -2.10 -6.93
C ASP A 20 2.36 -1.06 -6.99
N ALA A 21 3.40 -1.22 -6.17
CA ALA A 21 4.64 -0.43 -6.21
C ALA A 21 5.82 -1.21 -6.84
N SER A 22 5.57 -2.39 -7.42
CA SER A 22 6.59 -3.31 -7.95
C SER A 22 6.32 -3.67 -9.42
N GLY A 23 7.16 -3.17 -10.34
CA GLY A 23 7.02 -3.41 -11.78
C GLY A 23 7.70 -4.67 -12.32
N THR A 24 7.18 -5.18 -13.43
CA THR A 24 7.78 -6.25 -14.26
C THR A 24 7.26 -6.16 -15.71
N PHE A 25 7.72 -7.02 -16.60
CA PHE A 25 7.47 -6.94 -18.04
C PHE A 25 5.99 -7.05 -18.44
N ASN A 26 5.25 -7.99 -17.84
CA ASN A 26 3.85 -8.24 -18.17
C ASN A 26 3.14 -8.98 -17.03
N GLU A 27 1.87 -9.31 -17.24
CA GLU A 27 1.05 -9.96 -16.22
C GLU A 27 1.48 -11.39 -15.92
N ILE A 28 1.98 -12.12 -16.92
CA ILE A 28 2.48 -13.49 -16.72
C ILE A 28 3.68 -13.44 -15.77
N THR A 29 4.66 -12.58 -16.04
CA THR A 29 5.84 -12.45 -15.17
C THR A 29 5.46 -11.92 -13.78
N ARG A 30 4.42 -11.10 -13.67
CA ARG A 30 3.88 -10.61 -12.39
C ARG A 30 3.24 -11.73 -11.58
N HIS A 31 2.29 -12.45 -12.17
CA HIS A 31 1.55 -13.52 -11.48
C HIS A 31 2.44 -14.69 -11.13
N SER A 32 3.41 -15.07 -12.00
CA SER A 32 4.40 -16.09 -11.66
C SER A 32 5.28 -15.69 -10.47
N ALA A 33 5.66 -14.40 -10.36
CA ALA A 33 6.43 -13.92 -9.22
C ALA A 33 5.58 -13.87 -7.93
N TRP A 34 4.33 -13.42 -8.03
CA TRP A 34 3.38 -13.41 -6.92
C TRP A 34 3.14 -14.80 -6.36
N ASP A 35 2.85 -15.77 -7.22
CA ASP A 35 2.64 -17.17 -6.85
C ASP A 35 3.87 -17.73 -6.11
N ARG A 36 5.07 -17.55 -6.67
CA ARG A 36 6.31 -17.99 -6.03
C ARG A 36 6.56 -17.36 -4.66
N MET A 37 6.34 -16.06 -4.51
CA MET A 37 6.53 -15.36 -3.22
C MET A 37 5.46 -15.77 -2.21
N SER A 38 4.21 -15.89 -2.62
CA SER A 38 3.11 -16.31 -1.76
C SER A 38 3.28 -17.75 -1.27
N GLN A 39 3.72 -18.67 -2.13
CA GLN A 39 4.03 -20.06 -1.76
C GLN A 39 5.14 -20.16 -0.70
N ALA A 40 6.09 -19.21 -0.72
CA ALA A 40 7.13 -19.12 0.31
C ALA A 40 6.64 -18.47 1.61
N GLY A 41 5.42 -17.92 1.66
CA GLY A 41 4.86 -17.28 2.85
C GLY A 41 4.89 -15.74 2.85
N ALA A 42 5.26 -15.09 1.74
CA ALA A 42 5.16 -13.64 1.64
C ALA A 42 3.69 -13.19 1.64
N GLN A 43 3.40 -12.09 2.34
CA GLN A 43 2.08 -11.44 2.31
C GLN A 43 2.02 -10.43 1.18
N LEU A 44 1.11 -10.63 0.23
CA LEU A 44 0.92 -9.72 -0.90
C LEU A 44 -0.03 -8.59 -0.51
N MET A 45 0.46 -7.36 -0.59
CA MET A 45 -0.28 -6.15 -0.21
C MET A 45 -0.16 -5.07 -1.29
N THR A 46 -0.88 -3.97 -1.07
CA THR A 46 -0.79 -2.72 -1.85
C THR A 46 -0.41 -1.56 -0.95
N TRP A 47 0.12 -0.46 -1.51
CA TRP A 47 0.67 0.64 -0.70
C TRP A 47 -0.37 1.23 0.26
N PHE A 48 -1.62 1.34 -0.20
CA PHE A 48 -2.72 1.88 0.61
C PHE A 48 -3.03 0.98 1.81
N GLY A 49 -3.05 -0.34 1.60
CA GLY A 49 -3.24 -1.32 2.68
C GLY A 49 -2.12 -1.23 3.71
N ILE A 50 -0.87 -1.15 3.25
CA ILE A 50 0.31 -0.96 4.13
C ILE A 50 0.18 0.32 4.96
N ALA A 51 -0.19 1.44 4.35
CA ALA A 51 -0.38 2.70 5.07
C ALA A 51 -1.46 2.58 6.15
N CYS A 52 -2.59 1.93 5.84
CA CYS A 52 -3.66 1.70 6.80
C CYS A 52 -3.23 0.78 7.96
N GLU A 53 -2.54 -0.33 7.67
CA GLU A 53 -2.09 -1.27 8.69
C GLU A 53 -0.99 -0.71 9.59
N LEU A 54 -0.11 0.15 9.07
CA LEU A 54 0.87 0.85 9.89
C LEU A 54 0.22 1.95 10.73
N HIS A 55 -0.71 2.71 10.16
CA HIS A 55 -1.33 3.85 10.86
C HIS A 55 -2.33 3.42 11.95
N ARG A 56 -3.01 2.27 11.75
CA ARG A 56 -3.98 1.62 12.65
C ARG A 56 -5.26 2.41 12.95
N ASP A 57 -5.13 3.63 13.43
CA ASP A 57 -6.24 4.48 13.86
C ASP A 57 -6.05 5.89 13.32
N TRP A 58 -7.06 6.41 12.63
CA TRP A 58 -7.09 7.77 12.09
C TRP A 58 -6.74 8.84 13.11
N ARG A 59 -7.14 8.64 14.37
CA ARG A 59 -6.95 9.63 15.45
C ARG A 59 -5.48 9.83 15.82
N ASN A 60 -4.59 8.92 15.40
CA ASN A 60 -3.16 9.03 15.68
C ASN A 60 -2.54 10.24 14.98
N ASP A 61 -2.92 10.51 13.73
CA ASP A 61 -2.61 11.75 13.00
C ASP A 61 -3.53 11.89 11.77
N ILE A 62 -4.71 12.48 11.98
CA ILE A 62 -5.72 12.67 10.94
C ILE A 62 -5.15 13.49 9.78
N THR A 63 -4.46 14.60 10.09
CA THR A 63 -3.95 15.53 9.07
C THR A 63 -2.83 14.89 8.26
N GLY A 64 -1.91 14.17 8.90
CA GLY A 64 -0.82 13.48 8.21
C GLY A 64 -1.33 12.40 7.25
N LEU A 65 -2.20 11.51 7.72
CA LEU A 65 -2.74 10.44 6.87
C LEU A 65 -3.64 10.99 5.76
N ALA A 66 -4.50 11.97 6.05
CA ALA A 66 -5.34 12.61 5.04
C ALA A 66 -4.48 13.31 3.97
N THR A 67 -3.38 13.94 4.35
CA THR A 67 -2.43 14.56 3.42
C THR A 67 -1.78 13.51 2.52
N LEU A 68 -1.33 12.38 3.07
CA LEU A 68 -0.79 11.26 2.28
C LEU A 68 -1.81 10.78 1.24
N PHE A 69 -3.04 10.51 1.65
CA PHE A 69 -4.09 10.03 0.74
C PHE A 69 -4.48 11.08 -0.29
N SER A 70 -4.62 12.34 0.11
CA SER A 70 -4.87 13.44 -0.83
C SER A 70 -3.76 13.53 -1.89
N ASN A 71 -2.50 13.37 -1.51
CA ASN A 71 -1.38 13.47 -2.44
C ASN A 71 -1.34 12.34 -3.48
N HIS A 72 -1.78 11.14 -3.12
CA HIS A 72 -1.59 9.93 -3.94
C HIS A 72 -2.89 9.27 -4.44
N ILE A 73 -4.06 9.72 -3.99
CA ILE A 73 -5.38 9.23 -4.42
C ILE A 73 -6.22 10.44 -4.88
N PRO A 74 -6.27 10.73 -6.20
CA PRO A 74 -7.03 11.87 -6.72
C PRO A 74 -8.51 11.85 -6.30
N ASP A 75 -9.13 10.68 -6.26
CA ASP A 75 -10.52 10.53 -5.81
C ASP A 75 -10.69 10.98 -4.34
N TYR A 76 -9.73 10.65 -3.47
CA TYR A 76 -9.76 11.08 -2.07
C TYR A 76 -9.55 12.59 -1.93
N ARG A 77 -8.66 13.18 -2.73
CA ARG A 77 -8.47 14.63 -2.81
C ARG A 77 -9.75 15.35 -3.23
N ASN A 78 -10.46 14.81 -4.22
CA ASN A 78 -11.72 15.39 -4.71
C ASN A 78 -12.80 15.40 -3.61
N LEU A 79 -12.88 14.32 -2.82
CA LEU A 79 -13.78 14.24 -1.67
C LEU A 79 -13.42 15.30 -0.61
N MET A 80 -12.14 15.40 -0.22
CA MET A 80 -11.68 16.41 0.74
C MET A 80 -11.97 17.83 0.27
N THR A 81 -11.69 18.14 -1.00
CA THR A 81 -11.91 19.48 -1.57
C THR A 81 -13.38 19.88 -1.50
N SER A 82 -14.28 18.96 -1.84
CA SER A 82 -15.73 19.20 -1.80
C SER A 82 -16.22 19.39 -0.35
N TYR A 83 -15.77 18.52 0.56
CA TYR A 83 -16.10 18.59 1.98
C TYR A 83 -15.61 19.88 2.64
N ASP A 84 -14.34 20.25 2.44
CA ASP A 84 -13.73 21.44 3.01
C ASP A 84 -14.42 22.72 2.53
N THR A 85 -14.79 22.77 1.25
CA THR A 85 -15.50 23.93 0.69
C THR A 85 -16.88 24.12 1.32
N LEU A 86 -17.63 23.03 1.53
CA LEU A 86 -18.98 23.09 2.11
C LEU A 86 -18.98 23.32 3.63
N THR A 87 -17.95 22.85 4.34
CA THR A 87 -17.88 22.95 5.80
C THR A 87 -17.25 24.25 6.28
N LYS A 88 -16.32 24.85 5.54
CA LYS A 88 -15.78 26.19 5.84
C LYS A 88 -16.79 27.33 5.69
N GLN A 89 -17.89 27.10 4.97
CA GLN A 89 -18.97 28.09 4.77
C GLN A 89 -20.00 28.10 5.90
N LYS A 90 -19.94 27.14 6.83
CA LYS A 90 -20.76 27.10 8.05
C LYS A 90 -20.00 27.73 9.22
#